data_AF-G5KBS4-F1
#
_entry.id   AF-G5KBS4-F1
#
_cell.length_a   1.000
_cell.length_b   1.000
_cell.length_c   1.000
_cell.angle_alpha   90.00
_cell.angle_beta   90.00
_cell.angle_gamma   90.00
#
_symmetry.space_group_name_H-M   'P 1'
#
loop_
_entity.id
_entity.type
_entity.pdbx_description
1 polymer ?
#
loop_
_entity_poly.entity_id
_entity_poly.type
_entity_poly.pdbx_seq_one_letter_code
_entity_poly.pdbx_strand_id
1 'polypeptide(L)'
;MRYKPMVEKTLAQHDTDTNLNLVLAMIYTETKGGSADVMQSSESSSGTTNSITDSQVSIKHGIKLLSENLQLAEDAGVDSWTAIQAYNFGTNYIHYVAQNGGENSLALAKKYSKEVVAPSLGNTTGETYIYYHPLAIISGGQLYKNGGNFYYSREVHFNLYLIKLFSKF
;
A
#
# COMPACT_ATOMS: atom_id res chain seq x y z
N MET A 1 -0.78 -18.23 -9.48
CA MET A 1 -0.97 -16.76 -9.44
C MET A 1 -0.37 -16.15 -10.71
N ARG A 2 -1.16 -15.41 -11.49
CA ARG A 2 -0.78 -14.91 -12.85
C ARG A 2 0.54 -14.14 -12.89
N TYR A 3 0.81 -13.32 -11.88
CA TYR A 3 1.99 -12.44 -11.83
C TYR A 3 3.21 -13.05 -11.14
N LYS A 4 3.09 -14.23 -10.54
CA LYS A 4 4.17 -14.87 -9.78
C LYS A 4 5.50 -14.94 -10.56
N PRO A 5 5.54 -15.45 -11.81
CA PRO A 5 6.80 -15.54 -12.56
C PRO A 5 7.43 -14.17 -12.84
N MET A 6 6.60 -13.15 -13.04
CA MET A 6 7.06 -11.79 -13.32
C MET A 6 7.63 -11.12 -12.06
N VAL A 7 6.97 -11.29 -10.92
CA VAL A 7 7.46 -10.83 -9.63
C VAL A 7 8.76 -11.53 -9.25
N GLU A 8 8.84 -12.87 -9.39
CA GLU A 8 10.06 -13.64 -9.15
C GLU A 8 11.22 -13.15 -10.00
N LYS A 9 10.99 -12.93 -11.30
CA LYS A 9 12.00 -12.39 -12.22
C LYS A 9 12.48 -11.01 -11.79
N THR A 10 11.57 -10.11 -11.41
CA THR A 10 11.94 -8.76 -10.98
C THR A 10 12.69 -8.79 -9.65
N LEU A 11 12.23 -9.55 -8.65
CA LEU A 11 12.93 -9.69 -7.37
C LEU A 11 14.33 -10.32 -7.56
N ALA A 12 14.50 -11.26 -8.50
CA ALA A 12 15.83 -11.82 -8.79
C ALA A 12 16.81 -10.82 -9.44
N GLN A 13 16.30 -9.70 -9.98
CA GLN A 13 17.10 -8.66 -10.64
C GLN A 13 17.45 -7.49 -9.70
N HIS A 14 16.87 -7.46 -8.50
CA HIS A 14 16.98 -6.35 -7.56
C HIS A 14 17.35 -6.90 -6.18
N ASP A 15 18.38 -6.34 -5.56
CA ASP A 15 18.72 -6.65 -4.17
C ASP A 15 17.74 -5.90 -3.27
N THR A 16 16.68 -6.59 -2.81
CA THR A 16 15.61 -5.98 -2.01
C THR A 16 15.22 -6.90 -0.86
N ASP A 17 14.92 -6.33 0.30
CA ASP A 17 14.33 -7.07 1.44
C ASP A 17 12.84 -7.44 1.23
N THR A 18 12.29 -7.05 0.07
CA THR A 18 10.92 -7.38 -0.31
C THR A 18 10.80 -8.86 -0.69
N ASN A 19 9.77 -9.54 -0.20
CA ASN A 19 9.49 -10.92 -0.59
C ASN A 19 8.32 -11.07 -1.57
N LEU A 20 8.37 -12.15 -2.36
CA LEU A 20 7.38 -12.51 -3.38
C LEU A 20 5.93 -12.45 -2.87
N ASN A 21 5.67 -13.01 -1.69
CA ASN A 21 4.31 -13.12 -1.16
C ASN A 21 3.74 -11.76 -0.78
N LEU A 22 4.56 -10.84 -0.27
CA LEU A 22 4.16 -9.47 0.05
C LEU A 22 3.81 -8.69 -1.23
N VAL A 23 4.64 -8.77 -2.27
CA VAL A 23 4.36 -8.10 -3.56
C VAL A 23 3.08 -8.64 -4.18
N LEU A 24 2.89 -9.96 -4.17
CA LEU A 24 1.66 -10.56 -4.66
C LEU A 24 0.45 -10.08 -3.84
N ALA A 25 0.57 -10.00 -2.50
CA ALA A 25 -0.49 -9.47 -1.65
C ALA A 25 -0.86 -8.03 -2.01
N MET A 26 0.13 -7.17 -2.28
CA MET A 26 -0.09 -5.79 -2.71
C MET A 26 -0.75 -5.72 -4.09
N ILE A 27 -0.30 -6.49 -5.08
CA ILE A 27 -0.97 -6.57 -6.40
C ILE A 27 -2.46 -6.94 -6.25
N TYR A 28 -2.78 -7.89 -5.37
CA TYR A 28 -4.16 -8.29 -5.10
C TYR A 28 -4.97 -7.23 -4.36
N THR A 29 -4.33 -6.43 -3.50
CA THR A 29 -4.96 -5.25 -2.86
C THR A 29 -5.25 -4.14 -3.88
N GLU A 30 -4.30 -3.83 -4.77
CA GLU A 30 -4.40 -2.68 -5.68
C GLU A 30 -5.43 -2.86 -6.79
N THR A 31 -5.33 -3.97 -7.52
CA THR A 31 -6.11 -4.13 -8.76
C THR A 31 -6.84 -5.46 -8.84
N LYS A 32 -6.59 -6.36 -7.89
CA LYS A 32 -6.92 -7.79 -8.00
C LYS A 32 -6.38 -8.42 -9.31
N GLY A 33 -5.43 -7.77 -9.99
CA GLY A 33 -4.92 -8.16 -11.31
C GLY A 33 -5.79 -7.74 -12.51
N GLY A 34 -6.72 -6.79 -12.33
CA GLY A 34 -7.65 -6.34 -13.37
C GLY A 34 -7.17 -5.18 -14.25
N SER A 35 -6.05 -4.54 -13.90
CA SER A 35 -5.46 -3.43 -14.67
C SER A 35 -4.08 -3.81 -15.21
N ALA A 36 -3.62 -3.13 -16.26
CA ALA A 36 -2.25 -3.23 -16.73
C ALA A 36 -1.25 -2.66 -15.71
N ASP A 37 -1.63 -1.59 -14.98
CA ASP A 37 -0.90 -1.06 -13.84
C ASP A 37 -1.25 -1.81 -12.55
N VAL A 38 -0.77 -3.05 -12.47
CA VAL A 38 -1.15 -4.05 -11.46
C VAL A 38 -0.81 -3.66 -10.02
N MET A 39 0.20 -2.81 -9.81
CA MET A 39 0.60 -2.25 -8.51
C MET A 39 0.19 -0.78 -8.32
N GLN A 40 -0.65 -0.22 -9.21
CA GLN A 40 -1.05 1.20 -9.23
C GLN A 40 0.12 2.17 -9.02
N SER A 41 1.26 1.86 -9.62
CA SER A 41 2.52 2.58 -9.46
C SER A 41 2.64 3.80 -10.37
N SER A 42 1.65 4.06 -11.23
CA SER A 42 1.66 5.22 -12.11
C SER A 42 1.67 6.54 -11.35
N GLU A 43 0.91 6.64 -10.25
CA GLU A 43 0.82 7.89 -9.48
C GLU A 43 2.15 8.27 -8.84
N SER A 44 2.91 7.29 -8.35
CA SER A 44 4.25 7.54 -7.81
C SER A 44 5.30 7.80 -8.90
N SER A 45 5.11 7.27 -10.11
CA SER A 45 6.06 7.45 -11.21
C SER A 45 5.83 8.72 -12.04
N SER A 46 4.59 9.14 -12.25
CA SER A 46 4.23 10.20 -13.20
C SER A 46 3.19 11.19 -12.66
N GLY A 47 2.66 10.98 -11.45
CA GLY A 47 1.57 11.77 -10.90
C GLY A 47 0.23 11.57 -11.61
N THR A 48 0.15 10.66 -12.59
CA THR A 48 -1.08 10.40 -13.37
C THR A 48 -1.48 8.94 -13.26
N THR A 49 -2.70 8.68 -12.76
CA THR A 49 -3.28 7.34 -12.64
C THR A 49 -3.29 6.59 -13.97
N ASN A 50 -2.97 5.29 -13.96
CA ASN A 50 -3.04 4.37 -15.10
C ASN A 50 -2.24 4.80 -16.36
N SER A 51 -1.16 5.56 -16.18
CA SER A 51 -0.26 5.91 -17.29
C SER A 51 0.68 4.75 -17.67
N ILE A 52 0.92 3.81 -16.76
CA ILE A 52 1.65 2.57 -17.05
C ILE A 52 0.70 1.56 -17.70
N THR A 53 1.00 1.17 -18.95
CA THR A 53 0.21 0.19 -19.72
C THR A 53 0.88 -1.20 -19.80
N ASP A 54 2.02 -1.38 -19.11
CA ASP A 54 2.78 -2.62 -19.05
C ASP A 54 2.90 -3.12 -17.61
N SER A 55 2.41 -4.33 -17.35
CA SER A 55 2.43 -4.93 -16.00
C SER A 55 3.83 -5.20 -15.47
N GLN A 56 4.82 -5.46 -16.32
CA GLN A 56 6.21 -5.62 -15.89
C GLN A 56 6.81 -4.29 -15.44
N VAL A 57 6.49 -3.20 -16.15
CA VAL A 57 6.86 -1.85 -15.73
C VAL A 57 6.21 -1.51 -14.40
N SER A 58 4.91 -1.78 -14.25
CA SER A 58 4.17 -1.55 -13.01
C SER A 58 4.78 -2.30 -11.81
N ILE A 59 5.10 -3.58 -11.98
CA ILE A 59 5.73 -4.39 -10.92
C ILE A 59 7.12 -3.85 -10.57
N LYS A 60 7.92 -3.44 -11.57
CA LYS A 60 9.26 -2.88 -11.32
C LYS A 60 9.19 -1.58 -10.51
N HIS A 61 8.31 -0.66 -10.90
CA HIS A 61 8.13 0.60 -10.17
C HIS A 61 7.56 0.37 -8.76
N GLY A 62 6.58 -0.52 -8.63
CA GLY A 62 6.00 -0.85 -7.32
C GLY A 62 6.99 -1.51 -6.37
N ILE A 63 7.81 -2.47 -6.83
CA ILE A 63 8.87 -3.07 -6.00
C ILE A 63 9.91 -2.03 -5.58
N LYS A 64 10.29 -1.12 -6.49
CA LYS A 64 11.22 -0.05 -6.18
C LYS A 64 10.67 0.85 -5.06
N LEU A 65 9.45 1.37 -5.21
CA LEU A 65 8.82 2.23 -4.20
C LEU A 65 8.66 1.51 -2.85
N LEU A 66 8.24 0.24 -2.87
CA LEU A 66 8.12 -0.54 -1.64
C LEU A 66 9.48 -0.71 -0.94
N SER A 67 10.53 -0.99 -1.70
CA SER A 67 11.88 -1.15 -1.15
C SER A 67 12.41 0.17 -0.55
N GLU A 68 12.18 1.30 -1.22
CA GLU A 68 12.51 2.63 -0.70
C GLU A 68 11.75 2.93 0.60
N ASN A 69 10.45 2.63 0.65
CA ASN A 69 9.67 2.81 1.88
C ASN A 69 10.12 1.88 3.01
N LEU A 70 10.53 0.65 2.72
CA LEU A 70 11.04 -0.30 3.72
C LEU A 70 12.36 0.20 4.33
N GLN A 71 13.30 0.67 3.50
CA GLN A 71 14.55 1.24 3.98
C GLN A 71 14.29 2.47 4.86
N LEU A 72 13.42 3.37 4.41
CA LEU A 72 13.09 4.57 5.18
C LEU A 72 12.38 4.25 6.51
N ALA A 73 11.58 3.19 6.55
CA ALA A 73 10.97 2.72 7.78
C ALA A 73 12.02 2.15 8.76
N GLU A 74 12.96 1.36 8.26
CA GLU A 74 14.09 0.87 9.04
C GLU A 74 14.94 2.02 9.60
N ASP A 75 15.34 2.96 8.74
CA ASP A 75 16.15 4.13 9.12
C ASP A 75 15.43 5.01 10.16
N ALA A 76 14.10 5.11 10.06
CA ALA A 76 13.27 5.85 11.01
C ALA A 76 12.95 5.07 12.29
N GLY A 77 13.34 3.79 12.39
CA GLY A 77 13.07 2.93 13.53
C GLY A 77 11.58 2.60 13.72
N VAL A 78 10.82 2.52 12.63
CA VAL A 78 9.39 2.17 12.65
C VAL A 78 9.14 0.79 12.05
N ASP A 79 7.98 0.21 12.35
CA ASP A 79 7.63 -1.12 11.87
C ASP A 79 7.43 -1.17 10.34
N SER A 80 7.65 -2.34 9.73
CA SER A 80 7.52 -2.50 8.29
C SER A 80 6.10 -2.26 7.76
N TRP A 81 5.03 -2.44 8.54
CA TRP A 81 3.67 -2.13 8.08
C TRP A 81 3.45 -0.64 7.90
N THR A 82 4.27 0.21 8.53
CA THR A 82 4.34 1.63 8.20
C THR A 82 4.76 1.84 6.74
N ALA A 83 5.78 1.12 6.26
CA ALA A 83 6.22 1.20 4.86
C ALA A 83 5.14 0.75 3.88
N ILE A 84 4.40 -0.31 4.21
CA ILE A 84 3.27 -0.78 3.41
C ILE A 84 2.16 0.28 3.39
N GLN A 85 1.78 0.85 4.53
CA GLN A 85 0.75 1.90 4.57
C GLN A 85 1.20 3.17 3.83
N ALA A 86 2.49 3.51 3.89
CA ALA A 86 3.10 4.62 3.16
C ALA A 86 3.08 4.41 1.64
N TYR A 87 2.94 3.19 1.14
CA TYR A 87 2.71 2.95 -0.28
C TYR A 87 1.39 3.61 -0.75
N ASN A 88 0.37 3.64 0.10
CA ASN A 88 -0.90 4.29 -0.18
C ASN A 88 -0.95 5.79 0.20
N PHE A 89 -0.26 6.18 1.27
CA PHE A 89 -0.29 7.56 1.78
C PHE A 89 0.86 8.45 1.33
N GLY A 90 1.87 7.87 0.69
CA GLY A 90 3.15 8.51 0.47
C GLY A 90 4.09 8.39 1.67
N THR A 91 5.38 8.52 1.37
CA THR A 91 6.51 8.30 2.28
C THR A 91 6.49 9.18 3.54
N ASN A 92 5.89 10.37 3.49
CA ASN A 92 5.75 11.26 4.66
C ASN A 92 5.01 10.60 5.84
N TYR A 93 4.20 9.57 5.58
CA TYR A 93 3.56 8.80 6.64
C TYR A 93 4.58 8.10 7.56
N ILE A 94 5.75 7.71 7.04
CA ILE A 94 6.82 7.07 7.83
C ILE A 94 7.30 8.03 8.94
N HIS A 95 7.59 9.28 8.59
CA HIS A 95 7.98 10.30 9.55
C HIS A 95 6.86 10.60 10.56
N TYR A 96 5.61 10.61 10.10
CA TYR A 96 4.47 10.79 10.99
C TYR A 96 4.38 9.68 12.04
N VAL A 97 4.55 8.41 11.65
CA VAL A 97 4.54 7.29 12.61
C VAL A 97 5.72 7.34 13.58
N ALA A 98 6.92 7.69 13.10
CA ALA A 98 8.10 7.84 13.96
C ALA A 98 7.87 8.86 15.09
N GLN A 99 7.13 9.94 14.81
CA GLN A 99 6.75 10.96 15.80
C GLN A 99 5.56 10.58 16.69
N ASN A 100 4.86 9.48 16.38
CA ASN A 100 3.61 9.08 17.04
C ASN A 100 3.65 7.63 17.56
N GLY A 101 4.81 7.20 18.09
CA GLY A 101 4.95 5.94 18.82
C GLY A 101 5.66 4.82 18.04
N GLY A 102 6.08 5.07 16.81
CA GLY A 102 6.95 4.16 16.05
C GLY A 102 6.25 2.94 15.43
N GLU A 103 4.94 2.79 15.64
CA GLU A 103 4.17 1.67 15.11
C GLU A 103 2.91 2.10 14.36
N ASN A 104 2.69 1.51 13.19
CA ASN A 104 1.48 1.69 12.41
C ASN A 104 0.27 1.08 13.13
N SER A 105 -0.81 1.85 13.21
CA SER A 105 -2.10 1.39 13.71
C SER A 105 -3.25 1.96 12.89
N LEU A 106 -4.41 1.31 12.93
CA LEU A 106 -5.60 1.83 12.23
C LEU A 106 -6.01 3.21 12.75
N ALA A 107 -5.88 3.45 14.06
CA ALA A 107 -6.18 4.74 14.65
C ALA A 107 -5.25 5.83 14.10
N LEU A 108 -3.95 5.53 13.99
CA LEU A 108 -2.94 6.45 13.49
C LEU A 108 -3.11 6.72 11.99
N ALA A 109 -3.33 5.67 11.19
CA ALA A 109 -3.60 5.78 9.76
C ALA A 109 -4.87 6.60 9.48
N LYS A 110 -5.95 6.37 10.25
CA LYS A 110 -7.21 7.12 10.14
C LYS A 110 -7.02 8.59 10.52
N LYS A 111 -6.22 8.87 11.55
CA LYS A 111 -5.89 10.24 11.97
C LYS A 111 -5.10 10.97 10.88
N TYR A 112 -4.05 10.34 10.34
CA TYR A 112 -3.25 10.91 9.26
C TYR A 112 -4.08 11.16 7.98
N SER A 113 -4.94 10.21 7.62
CA SER A 113 -5.88 10.36 6.51
C SER A 113 -6.77 11.60 6.66
N LYS A 114 -7.33 11.81 7.86
CA LYS A 114 -8.21 12.94 8.17
C LYS A 114 -7.49 14.28 8.23
N GLU A 115 -6.31 14.32 8.87
CA GLU A 115 -5.66 15.57 9.26
C GLU A 115 -4.61 16.05 8.24
N VAL A 116 -4.08 15.13 7.43
CA VAL A 116 -2.98 15.43 6.48
C VAL A 116 -3.42 15.17 5.04
N VAL A 117 -3.77 13.91 4.72
CA VAL A 117 -4.00 13.50 3.32
C VAL A 117 -5.24 14.18 2.75
N ALA A 118 -6.40 14.02 3.40
CA ALA A 118 -7.67 14.59 2.94
C ALA A 118 -7.59 16.13 2.75
N PRO A 119 -7.08 16.92 3.71
CA PRO A 119 -6.91 18.36 3.53
C PRO A 119 -5.94 18.72 2.42
N SER A 120 -4.80 18.02 2.28
CA SER A 120 -3.82 18.30 1.22
C SER A 120 -4.38 18.12 -0.20
N LEU A 121 -5.45 17.34 -0.32
CA LEU A 121 -6.14 17.04 -1.57
C LEU A 121 -7.55 17.69 -1.63
N GLY A 122 -7.81 18.69 -0.79
CA GLY A 122 -8.99 19.55 -0.88
C GLY A 122 -10.21 19.13 -0.05
N ASN A 123 -10.15 18.04 0.71
CA ASN A 123 -11.18 17.68 1.68
C ASN A 123 -10.84 18.21 3.08
N THR A 124 -11.12 19.49 3.32
CA THR A 124 -10.93 20.14 4.63
C THR A 124 -12.11 19.98 5.58
N THR A 125 -13.25 19.48 5.10
CA THR A 125 -14.49 19.30 5.88
C THR A 125 -14.55 17.95 6.60
N GLY A 126 -13.68 17.01 6.23
CA GLY A 126 -13.70 15.65 6.76
C GLY A 126 -14.82 14.80 6.16
N GLU A 127 -15.24 15.11 4.93
CA GLU A 127 -16.29 14.36 4.23
C GLU A 127 -15.87 12.89 4.04
N THR A 128 -16.78 11.96 4.32
CA THR A 128 -16.57 10.51 4.21
C THR A 128 -17.50 9.88 3.19
N TYR A 129 -17.13 8.72 2.68
CA TYR A 129 -18.00 7.84 1.89
C TYR A 129 -17.97 6.41 2.43
N ILE A 130 -19.01 5.63 2.13
CA ILE A 130 -19.09 4.22 2.54
C ILE A 130 -18.11 3.41 1.68
N TYR A 131 -17.24 2.66 2.35
CA TYR A 131 -16.26 1.80 1.73
C TYR A 131 -16.63 0.32 1.95
N TYR A 132 -17.11 -0.31 0.87
CA TYR A 132 -17.59 -1.69 0.88
C TYR A 132 -16.45 -2.69 0.74
N HIS A 133 -15.61 -2.79 1.78
CA HIS A 133 -14.60 -3.83 1.91
C HIS A 133 -14.88 -4.69 3.16
N PRO A 134 -14.82 -6.03 3.10
CA PRO A 134 -15.16 -6.90 4.24
C PRO A 134 -14.44 -6.54 5.54
N LEU A 135 -13.16 -6.13 5.45
CA LEU A 135 -12.39 -5.70 6.61
C LEU A 135 -12.82 -4.33 7.16
N ALA A 136 -13.32 -3.44 6.30
CA ALA A 136 -13.73 -2.11 6.69
C ALA A 136 -15.08 -2.12 7.42
N ILE A 137 -15.98 -3.05 7.09
CA ILE A 137 -17.33 -3.15 7.67
C ILE A 137 -17.30 -3.33 9.19
N ILE A 138 -16.29 -4.04 9.71
CA ILE A 138 -16.13 -4.30 11.16
C ILE A 138 -15.62 -3.06 11.91
N SER A 139 -14.98 -2.11 11.22
CA SER A 139 -14.30 -0.95 11.78
C SER A 139 -14.96 0.40 11.41
N GLY A 140 -16.22 0.37 10.98
CA GLY A 140 -17.03 1.56 10.69
C GLY A 140 -17.29 1.82 9.20
N GLY A 141 -16.65 1.06 8.29
CA GLY A 141 -17.05 0.95 6.89
C GLY A 141 -16.95 2.22 6.06
N GLN A 142 -16.07 3.15 6.44
CA GLN A 142 -15.95 4.46 5.79
C GLN A 142 -14.50 4.81 5.49
N LEU A 143 -14.29 5.64 4.47
CA LEU A 143 -13.04 6.33 4.16
C LEU A 143 -13.31 7.84 4.00
N TYR A 144 -12.29 8.66 4.22
CA TYR A 144 -12.37 10.09 3.90
C TYR A 144 -12.24 10.27 2.40
N LYS A 145 -13.07 11.15 1.81
CA LYS A 145 -12.83 11.59 0.42
C LYS A 145 -11.44 12.22 0.34
N ASN A 146 -10.70 11.89 -0.71
CA ASN A 146 -9.32 12.35 -0.92
C ASN A 146 -8.35 12.02 0.24
N GLY A 147 -8.69 11.07 1.12
CA GLY A 147 -7.89 10.75 2.31
C GLY A 147 -7.01 9.51 2.17
N GLY A 148 -6.93 8.90 0.99
CA GLY A 148 -6.35 7.56 0.80
C GLY A 148 -7.13 6.46 1.55
N ASN A 149 -6.57 5.26 1.59
CA ASN A 149 -7.15 4.09 2.25
C ASN A 149 -6.39 3.79 3.57
N PHE A 150 -6.93 4.25 4.70
CA PHE A 150 -6.36 3.93 6.02
C PHE A 150 -6.50 2.46 6.45
N TYR A 151 -7.13 1.60 5.64
CA TYR A 151 -7.15 0.14 5.83
C TYR A 151 -6.07 -0.60 5.03
N TYR A 152 -5.35 0.10 4.15
CA TYR A 152 -4.47 -0.52 3.14
C TYR A 152 -3.52 -1.58 3.70
N SER A 153 -2.75 -1.25 4.75
CA SER A 153 -1.84 -2.21 5.40
C SER A 153 -2.55 -3.45 5.93
N ARG A 154 -3.78 -3.32 6.46
CA ARG A 154 -4.59 -4.46 6.93
C ARG A 154 -5.11 -5.31 5.78
N GLU A 155 -5.48 -4.69 4.66
CA GLU A 155 -5.90 -5.40 3.44
C GLU A 155 -4.76 -6.21 2.84
N VAL A 156 -3.57 -5.61 2.75
CA VAL A 156 -2.35 -6.31 2.33
C VAL A 156 -2.03 -7.45 3.28
N HIS A 157 -2.11 -7.24 4.60
CA HIS A 157 -1.89 -8.29 5.59
C HIS A 157 -2.88 -9.47 5.41
N PHE A 158 -4.16 -9.17 5.17
CA PHE A 158 -5.18 -10.20 4.93
C PHE A 158 -4.90 -11.00 3.64
N ASN A 159 -4.56 -10.32 2.54
CA ASN A 159 -4.17 -10.98 1.30
C ASN A 159 -2.91 -11.83 1.50
N LEU A 160 -1.91 -11.33 2.22
CA LEU A 160 -0.71 -12.09 2.56
C LEU A 160 -1.02 -13.37 3.34
N TYR A 161 -1.95 -13.28 4.31
CA TYR A 161 -2.42 -14.44 5.06
C TYR A 161 -3.08 -15.49 4.13
N LEU A 162 -3.98 -15.05 3.24
CA LEU A 162 -4.61 -15.95 2.27
C LEU A 162 -3.59 -16.63 1.35
N ILE A 163 -2.63 -15.87 0.80
CA ILE A 163 -1.56 -16.40 -0.05
C ILE A 163 -0.77 -17.48 0.69
N LYS A 164 -0.35 -17.20 1.93
CA LYS A 164 0.39 -18.17 2.76
C LYS A 164 -0.44 -19.41 3.05
N LEU A 165 -1.73 -19.25 3.36
CA LEU A 165 -2.64 -20.37 3.61
C LEU A 165 -2.76 -21.27 2.38
N PHE A 166 -3.01 -20.70 1.20
CA PHE A 166 -3.15 -21.48 -0.04
C PHE A 166 -1.83 -22.02 -0.59
N SER A 167 -0.68 -21.47 -0.20
CA SER A 167 0.63 -22.01 -0.59
C SER A 167 1.04 -23.28 0.18
N LYS A 168 0.34 -23.60 1.27
CA LYS A 168 0.57 -24.81 2.08
C LYS A 168 -0.22 -26.03 1.61
N PHE A 169 -1.09 -25.86 0.62
CA PHE A 169 -1.90 -26.90 -0.02
C PHE A 169 -1.53 -26.98 -1.51
#